data_AF-A0A958QBX7-F1
#
_entry.id   AF-A0A958QBX7-F1
#
_cell.length_a   1.000
_cell.length_b   1.000
_cell.length_c   1.000
_cell.angle_alpha   90.00
_cell.angle_beta   90.00
_cell.angle_gamma   90.00
#
_symmetry.space_group_name_H-M   'P 1'
#
loop_
_entity.id
_entity.type
_entity.pdbx_description
1 polymer ?
#
loop_
_entity_poly.entity_id
_entity_poly.type
_entity_poly.pdbx_seq_one_letter_code
_entity_poly.pdbx_strand_id
1 'polypeptide(L)' 'MSDKEALDQVKEKLHTEACDRNEDHYVDPETNFWVFTRVAHLKRGFCCKSGCRHCPWSYRETKPEN' A
#
# COMPACT_ATOMS: atom_id res chain seq x y z
N MET A 1 4.41 -22.81 -5.04
CA MET A 1 4.73 -21.37 -5.19
C MET A 1 3.55 -20.80 -5.93
N SER A 2 2.68 -20.09 -5.23
CA SER A 2 1.36 -19.76 -5.74
C SER A 2 1.42 -18.42 -6.47
N ASP A 3 0.72 -18.29 -7.59
CA ASP A 3 0.71 -17.08 -8.45
C ASP A 3 0.40 -15.77 -7.68
N LYS A 4 -0.31 -15.91 -6.55
CA LYS A 4 -0.62 -14.82 -5.61
C LYS A 4 0.62 -14.22 -4.93
N GLU A 5 1.60 -15.03 -4.55
CA GLU A 5 2.79 -14.56 -3.83
C GLU A 5 3.66 -13.67 -4.73
N ALA A 6 3.78 -14.04 -6.00
CA ALA A 6 4.50 -13.25 -7.01
C ALA A 6 3.84 -11.88 -7.22
N LEU A 7 2.52 -11.85 -7.30
CA LEU A 7 1.75 -10.62 -7.48
C LEU A 7 1.87 -9.67 -6.28
N ASP A 8 1.85 -10.20 -5.05
CA ASP A 8 2.03 -9.42 -3.84
C ASP A 8 3.45 -8.81 -3.80
N GLN A 9 4.48 -9.53 -4.24
CA GLN A 9 5.82 -8.99 -4.41
C GLN A 9 5.91 -7.86 -5.43
N VAL A 10 5.20 -7.96 -6.56
CA VAL A 10 5.14 -6.88 -7.57
C VAL A 10 4.46 -5.65 -6.98
N LYS A 11 3.35 -5.81 -6.25
CA LYS A 11 2.65 -4.70 -5.58
C LYS A 11 3.57 -3.96 -4.60
N GLU A 12 4.33 -4.67 -3.77
CA GLU A 12 5.29 -4.07 -2.83
C GLU A 12 6.44 -3.34 -3.54
N LYS A 13 6.93 -3.91 -4.65
CA LYS A 13 7.95 -3.27 -5.48
C LYS A 13 7.45 -1.95 -6.06
N LEU A 14 6.25 -1.95 -6.67
CA LEU A 14 5.63 -0.74 -7.22
C LEU A 14 5.38 0.32 -6.16
N HIS A 15 4.90 -0.08 -4.98
CA HIS A 15 4.75 0.81 -3.83
C HIS A 15 6.09 1.47 -3.44
N THR A 16 7.15 0.66 -3.32
CA THR A 16 8.48 1.15 -2.93
C THR A 16 9.03 2.12 -3.96
N GLU A 17 8.97 1.76 -5.25
CA GLU A 17 9.41 2.62 -6.34
C GLU A 17 8.63 3.94 -6.39
N ALA A 18 7.31 3.91 -6.18
CA ALA A 18 6.49 5.11 -6.11
C ALA A 18 6.88 5.97 -4.89
N CYS A 19 7.19 5.36 -3.74
CA CYS A 19 7.70 6.09 -2.56
C CYS A 19 9.04 6.76 -2.84
N ASP A 20 9.97 6.08 -3.49
CA ASP A 20 11.30 6.62 -3.83
C ASP A 20 11.18 7.79 -4.82
N ARG A 21 10.19 7.76 -5.72
CA ARG A 21 9.84 8.86 -6.62
C ARG A 21 8.98 9.96 -5.97
N ASN A 22 8.64 9.85 -4.68
CA ASN A 22 7.71 10.75 -3.98
C ASN A 22 6.31 10.85 -4.63
N GLU A 23 5.90 9.78 -5.33
CA GLU A 23 4.57 9.65 -5.90
C GLU A 23 3.53 9.28 -4.84
N ASP A 24 2.33 9.81 -5.02
CA ASP A 24 1.23 9.65 -4.06
C ASP A 24 0.48 8.33 -4.23
N HIS A 25 0.63 7.68 -5.38
CA HIS A 25 -0.10 6.47 -5.74
C HIS A 25 0.69 5.63 -6.74
N TYR A 26 0.39 4.34 -6.81
CA TYR A 26 0.80 3.44 -7.88
C TYR A 26 -0.42 2.70 -8.45
N VAL A 27 -0.28 2.13 -9.65
CA VAL A 27 -1.34 1.34 -10.28
C VAL A 27 -1.18 -0.12 -9.85
N ASP A 28 -2.22 -0.71 -9.28
CA ASP A 28 -2.24 -2.13 -8.92
C ASP A 28 -2.32 -2.97 -10.21
N PRO A 29 -1.33 -3.83 -10.51
CA PRO A 29 -1.33 -4.63 -11.74
C PRO A 29 -2.43 -5.70 -11.79
N GLU A 30 -3.05 -6.03 -10.66
CA GLU A 30 -4.16 -6.99 -10.58
C GLU A 30 -5.50 -6.35 -10.96
N THR A 31 -5.76 -5.17 -10.40
CA THR A 31 -7.07 -4.53 -10.44
C THR A 31 -7.10 -3.27 -11.30
N ASN A 32 -5.93 -2.80 -11.74
CA ASN A 32 -5.70 -1.56 -12.48
C ASN A 32 -6.22 -0.30 -11.76
N PHE A 33 -6.39 -0.36 -10.44
CA PHE A 33 -6.81 0.78 -9.61
C PHE A 33 -5.61 1.54 -9.05
N TRP A 34 -5.85 2.80 -8.70
CA TRP A 34 -4.86 3.61 -7.98
C TRP A 34 -4.84 3.26 -6.50
N VAL A 35 -3.66 2.91 -6.00
CA VAL A 35 -3.41 2.60 -4.60
C VAL A 35 -2.49 3.67 -4.03
N PHE A 36 -2.92 4.32 -2.95
CA PHE A 36 -2.12 5.34 -2.28
C PHE A 36 -0.86 4.74 -1.63
N THR A 37 0.25 5.45 -1.79
CA THR A 37 1.52 5.14 -1.13
C THR A 37 1.53 5.68 0.30
N ARG A 38 2.51 5.24 1.10
CA ARG A 38 2.75 5.85 2.42
C ARG A 38 3.04 7.36 2.31
N VAL A 39 3.63 7.81 1.20
CA VAL A 39 3.99 9.22 0.97
C VAL A 39 2.75 10.09 0.90
N ALA A 40 1.71 9.68 0.17
CA ALA A 40 0.43 10.40 0.14
C ALA A 40 -0.18 10.55 1.53
N HIS A 41 -0.11 9.48 2.33
CA HIS A 41 -0.60 9.51 3.70
C HIS A 41 0.22 10.47 4.57
N LEU A 42 1.55 10.45 4.48
CA LEU A 42 2.41 11.39 5.20
C LEU A 42 2.15 12.85 4.79
N LYS A 43 2.01 13.13 3.48
CA LYS A 43 1.64 14.46 2.97
C LYS A 43 0.28 14.93 3.48
N ARG A 44 -0.70 14.01 3.58
CA ARG A 44 -2.03 14.29 4.14
C ARG A 44 -1.96 14.64 5.64
N GLY A 45 -0.98 14.12 6.37
CA GLY A 45 -0.75 14.44 7.79
C GLY A 45 -1.71 13.77 8.78
N PHE A 46 -2.67 12.95 8.32
CA PHE A 46 -3.57 12.20 9.22
C PHE A 46 -4.03 10.86 8.63
N CYS A 47 -4.30 9.89 9.51
CA CYS A 47 -4.84 8.58 9.15
C CYS A 47 -6.31 8.71 8.70
N CYS A 48 -6.62 8.23 7.49
CA CYS A 48 -7.98 8.23 6.95
C CYS A 48 -8.90 7.14 7.56
N LYS A 49 -8.34 6.21 8.33
CA LYS A 49 -9.05 5.06 8.94
C LYS A 49 -9.77 4.15 7.92
N SER A 50 -9.37 4.19 6.66
CA SER A 50 -9.98 3.38 5.58
C SER A 50 -9.36 1.99 5.41
N GLY A 51 -8.44 1.58 6.29
CA GLY A 51 -7.78 0.27 6.19
C GLY A 51 -6.82 0.13 5.00
N CYS A 52 -6.09 1.20 4.67
CA CYS A 52 -5.11 1.20 3.58
C CYS A 52 -3.97 0.17 3.81
N ARG A 53 -3.45 -0.41 2.71
CA ARG A 53 -2.41 -1.45 2.77
C ARG A 53 -1.06 -0.94 3.29
N HIS A 54 -0.67 0.28 2.91
CA HIS A 54 0.60 0.91 3.30
C HIS A 54 0.40 2.08 4.26
N CYS A 55 -0.49 1.90 5.25
CA CYS A 55 -0.76 2.93 6.25
C CYS A 55 0.48 3.16 7.12
N PRO A 56 1.07 4.37 7.16
CA PRO A 56 2.24 4.65 7.99
C PRO A 56 1.92 4.64 9.50
N TRP A 57 0.64 4.65 9.87
CA TRP A 57 0.16 4.60 11.26
C TRP A 57 -0.33 3.22 11.69
N SER A 58 -0.06 2.16 10.93
CA SER A 58 -0.41 0.77 11.31
C SER A 58 -1.87 0.54 11.71
N TYR A 59 -2.81 1.36 11.22
CA TYR A 59 -4.24 1.26 11.59
C TYR A 59 -4.85 -0.13 11.32
N ARG A 60 -4.25 -0.91 10.42
CA ARG A 60 -4.72 -2.24 10.03
C ARG A 60 -4.01 -3.39 10.76
N GLU A 61 -3.01 -3.14 11.61
CA GLU A 61 -2.27 -4.18 12.34
C GLU A 61 -3.00 -4.70 13.59
N THR A 62 -4.32 -4.74 13.58
CA THR A 62 -5.09 -5.55 14.51
C THR A 62 -5.67 -6.73 13.76
N LYS A 63 -4.86 -7.77 13.56
CA LYS A 63 -5.40 -9.13 13.42
C LYS A 63 -5.41 -9.74 14.83
N PRO A 64 -6.51 -9.70 15.59
CA PRO A 64 -6.70 -10.77 16.57
C PRO A 64 -6.80 -12.06 15.76
N GLU A 65 -5.84 -12.93 15.99
CA GLU A 65 -5.95 -14.36 15.70
C GLU A 65 -7.24 -14.90 16.35
N ASN A 66 -8.04 -15.62 15.57
CA ASN A 66 -9.01 -16.58 16.09
C ASN A 66 -9.30 -17.63 15.01
#